data_AF-A0A357AT54-F1
#
_entry.id   AF-A0A357AT54-F1
#
_cell.length_a   1.000
_cell.length_b   1.000
_cell.length_c   1.000
_cell.angle_alpha   90.00
_cell.angle_beta   90.00
_cell.angle_gamma   90.00
#
_symmetry.space_group_name_H-M   'P 1'
#
loop_
_entity.id
_entity.type
_entity.pdbx_description
1 polymer ?
#
loop_
_entity_poly.entity_id
_entity_poly.type
_entity_poly.pdbx_seq_one_letter_code
_entity_poly.pdbx_strand_id
1 'polypeptide(L)'
;MAISNKAVVKCSKCGESIDFEVFRSVNAHTDPELAAKVKSRELFKCKCPKCGNESYVNYDFLYNDPDKRIMIYMIFEENKLKDICKLLSSKEIPGYTMRVVGSQQSLVEKIMMFESGLDDRSVEIGKSVMYYNNYKLFKEAGVSQIRFNHREDGSNEFLMIAGSKLFARVGFPKKEYDKISSLYGDRYLALAKDDIAIDLAWGKEMYDSVVKYGRE
;
A
#
# COMPACT_ATOMS: atom_id res chain seq x y z
N MET A 1 12.62 -17.22 -4.89
CA MET A 1 13.94 -16.72 -4.47
C MET A 1 14.00 -15.25 -4.83
N ALA A 2 14.60 -14.45 -3.95
CA ALA A 2 14.81 -13.04 -4.18
C ALA A 2 15.81 -12.80 -5.31
N ILE A 3 15.63 -11.70 -6.04
CA ILE A 3 16.55 -11.23 -7.07
C ILE A 3 17.13 -9.91 -6.59
N SER A 4 18.45 -9.80 -6.51
CA SER A 4 19.12 -8.57 -6.09
C SER A 4 20.35 -8.26 -6.93
N ASN A 5 20.79 -7.00 -6.88
CA ASN A 5 22.06 -6.56 -7.43
C ASN A 5 22.69 -5.53 -6.49
N LYS A 6 24.03 -5.46 -6.50
CA LYS A 6 24.74 -4.37 -5.82
C LYS A 6 24.56 -3.06 -6.58
N ALA A 7 24.46 -1.97 -5.84
CA ALA A 7 24.47 -0.62 -6.36
C ALA A 7 25.23 0.29 -5.39
N VAL A 8 25.71 1.43 -5.89
CA VAL A 8 26.30 2.48 -5.06
C VAL A 8 25.28 3.59 -4.89
N VAL A 9 24.94 3.91 -3.65
CA VAL A 9 24.08 5.05 -3.31
C VAL A 9 24.91 6.11 -2.59
N LYS A 10 24.49 7.38 -2.71
CA LYS A 10 25.17 8.51 -2.06
C LYS A 10 24.46 8.87 -0.75
N CYS A 11 25.23 8.99 0.33
CA CYS A 11 24.72 9.51 1.58
C CYS A 11 24.25 10.96 1.39
N SER A 12 22.97 11.24 1.64
CA SER A 12 22.39 12.59 1.53
C SER A 12 22.98 13.61 2.51
N LYS A 13 23.65 13.14 3.59
CA LYS A 13 24.23 14.00 4.63
C LYS A 13 25.71 14.33 4.42
N CYS A 14 26.51 13.37 3.95
CA CYS A 14 27.98 13.54 3.87
C CYS A 14 28.59 13.17 2.51
N GLY A 15 27.78 12.74 1.54
CA GLY A 15 28.24 12.39 0.19
C GLY A 15 29.00 11.07 0.05
N GLU A 16 29.19 10.34 1.16
CA GLU A 16 29.88 9.04 1.15
C GLU A 16 29.19 8.05 0.21
N SER A 17 29.99 7.28 -0.53
CA SER A 17 29.48 6.17 -1.34
C SER A 17 29.16 4.99 -0.43
N ILE A 18 27.96 4.44 -0.55
CA ILE A 18 27.51 3.31 0.24
C ILE A 18 27.19 2.17 -0.72
N ASP A 19 27.84 1.03 -0.53
CA ASP A 19 27.44 -0.22 -1.18
C ASP A 19 26.10 -0.67 -0.60
N PHE A 20 25.10 -0.74 -1.46
CA PHE A 20 23.74 -1.07 -1.10
C PHE A 20 23.21 -2.19 -1.98
N GLU A 21 22.50 -3.14 -1.37
CA GLU A 21 21.85 -4.23 -2.09
C GLU A 21 20.45 -3.81 -2.53
N VAL A 22 20.25 -3.71 -3.84
CA VAL A 22 18.95 -3.39 -4.43
C VAL A 22 18.25 -4.69 -4.77
N PHE A 23 17.11 -4.94 -4.12
CA PHE A 23 16.26 -6.07 -4.44
C PHE A 23 15.32 -5.69 -5.59
N ARG A 24 15.23 -6.53 -6.61
CA ARG A 24 14.24 -6.43 -7.68
C ARG A 24 12.96 -7.15 -7.33
N SER A 25 13.07 -8.25 -6.60
CA SER A 25 11.92 -8.99 -6.09
C SER A 25 12.24 -9.77 -4.82
N VAL A 26 11.20 -10.02 -4.04
CA VAL A 26 11.19 -10.96 -2.92
C VAL A 26 9.99 -11.88 -3.07
N ASN A 27 10.20 -13.18 -2.86
CA ASN A 27 9.11 -14.15 -2.76
C ASN A 27 8.94 -14.54 -1.30
N ALA A 28 7.77 -14.27 -0.72
CA ALA A 28 7.50 -14.45 0.70
C ALA A 28 7.58 -15.90 1.18
N HIS A 29 7.25 -16.85 0.29
CA HIS A 29 7.31 -18.27 0.60
C HIS A 29 8.75 -18.77 0.64
N THR A 30 9.58 -18.40 -0.34
CA THR A 30 10.96 -18.88 -0.42
C THR A 30 11.96 -18.05 0.36
N ASP A 31 11.63 -16.80 0.69
CA ASP A 31 12.52 -15.82 1.32
C ASP A 31 11.83 -15.12 2.52
N PRO A 32 11.35 -15.87 3.54
CA PRO A 32 10.51 -15.32 4.62
C PRO A 32 11.22 -14.24 5.45
N GLU A 33 12.53 -14.35 5.66
CA GLU A 33 13.31 -13.32 6.38
C GLU A 33 13.39 -12.01 5.58
N LEU A 34 13.51 -12.07 4.26
CA LEU A 34 13.49 -10.88 3.42
C LEU A 34 12.09 -10.28 3.37
N ALA A 35 11.04 -11.11 3.34
CA ALA A 35 9.67 -10.63 3.44
C ALA A 35 9.39 -9.91 4.77
N ALA A 36 9.93 -10.40 5.89
CA ALA A 36 9.88 -9.69 7.16
C ALA A 36 10.56 -8.32 7.08
N LYS A 37 11.73 -8.22 6.43
CA LYS A 37 12.43 -6.95 6.17
C LYS A 37 11.67 -6.00 5.23
N VAL A 38 10.88 -6.51 4.29
CA VAL A 38 9.96 -5.68 3.49
C VAL A 38 8.91 -5.05 4.40
N LYS A 39 8.27 -5.86 5.27
CA LYS A 39 7.21 -5.41 6.19
C LYS A 39 7.70 -4.38 7.21
N SER A 40 8.92 -4.53 7.73
CA SER A 40 9.56 -3.54 8.60
C SER A 40 10.15 -2.33 7.85
N ARG A 41 10.21 -2.41 6.52
CA ARG A 41 10.96 -1.52 5.59
C ARG A 41 12.48 -1.54 5.77
N GLU A 42 13.01 -2.42 6.59
CA GLU A 42 14.46 -2.58 6.77
C GLU A 42 15.18 -2.99 5.47
N LEU A 43 14.50 -3.69 4.56
CA LEU A 43 15.04 -4.05 3.25
C LEU A 43 15.44 -2.81 2.43
N PHE A 44 14.73 -1.70 2.63
CA PHE A 44 14.94 -0.45 1.91
C PHE A 44 15.82 0.53 2.69
N LYS A 45 16.24 0.17 3.90
CA LYS A 45 16.97 1.07 4.81
C LYS A 45 18.47 1.00 4.53
N CYS A 46 19.06 2.16 4.26
CA CYS A 46 20.49 2.34 4.08
C CYS A 46 21.05 3.15 5.25
N LYS A 47 22.14 2.65 5.85
CA LYS A 47 22.87 3.34 6.92
C LYS A 47 24.27 3.69 6.45
N CYS A 48 24.62 4.97 6.52
CA CYS A 48 25.95 5.44 6.13
C CYS A 48 27.01 4.95 7.13
N PRO A 49 28.07 4.26 6.68
CA PRO A 49 29.12 3.75 7.58
C PRO A 49 29.98 4.88 8.15
N LYS A 50 30.03 6.04 7.50
CA LYS A 50 30.87 7.17 7.92
C LYS A 50 30.21 8.08 8.96
N CYS A 51 28.97 8.48 8.73
CA CYS A 51 28.28 9.46 9.58
C CYS A 51 27.07 8.89 10.33
N GLY A 52 26.75 7.61 10.15
CA GLY A 52 25.63 6.93 10.80
C GLY A 52 24.24 7.34 10.29
N ASN A 53 24.14 8.25 9.32
CA ASN A 53 22.85 8.71 8.79
C ASN A 53 22.05 7.55 8.19
N GLU A 54 20.78 7.46 8.57
CA GLU A 54 19.85 6.48 8.03
C GLU A 54 18.92 7.12 7.00
N SER A 55 18.70 6.45 5.89
CA SER A 55 17.81 6.88 4.82
C SER A 55 17.14 5.69 4.16
N TYR A 56 16.00 5.90 3.53
CA TYR A 56 15.33 4.88 2.73
C TYR A 56 15.68 5.06 1.26
N VAL A 57 16.09 3.99 0.59
CA VAL A 57 16.38 3.96 -0.85
C VAL A 57 15.11 3.53 -1.57
N ASN A 58 14.61 4.37 -2.48
CA ASN A 58 13.44 4.04 -3.30
C ASN A 58 13.91 3.46 -4.64
N TYR A 59 13.34 2.31 -5.01
CA TYR A 59 13.59 1.63 -6.28
C TYR A 59 12.38 0.76 -6.63
N ASP A 60 12.25 0.41 -7.91
CA ASP A 60 11.18 -0.48 -8.36
C ASP A 60 11.38 -1.90 -7.80
N PHE A 61 10.32 -2.48 -7.27
CA PHE A 61 10.35 -3.72 -6.49
C PHE A 61 9.10 -4.56 -6.68
N LEU A 62 9.25 -5.88 -6.75
CA LEU A 62 8.13 -6.83 -6.76
C LEU A 62 8.10 -7.66 -5.48
N TYR A 63 7.01 -7.53 -4.72
CA TYR A 63 6.66 -8.48 -3.66
C TYR A 63 5.75 -9.56 -4.22
N ASN A 64 6.11 -10.82 -4.08
CA ASN A 64 5.29 -11.96 -4.47
C ASN A 64 5.03 -12.84 -3.24
N ASP A 65 3.76 -13.15 -2.95
CA ASP A 65 3.39 -14.11 -1.93
C ASP A 65 2.46 -15.17 -2.57
N PRO A 66 3.02 -16.34 -2.92
CA PRO A 66 2.25 -17.43 -3.52
C PRO A 66 1.19 -18.03 -2.59
N ASP A 67 1.40 -18.00 -1.27
CA ASP A 67 0.47 -18.58 -0.30
C ASP A 67 -0.80 -17.74 -0.19
N LYS A 68 -0.65 -16.42 -0.29
CA LYS A 68 -1.77 -15.45 -0.40
C LYS A 68 -2.21 -15.17 -1.84
N ARG A 69 -1.47 -15.70 -2.83
CA ARG A 69 -1.65 -15.45 -4.26
C ARG A 69 -1.70 -13.95 -4.60
N ILE A 70 -0.72 -13.19 -4.12
CA ILE A 70 -0.62 -11.75 -4.39
C ILE A 70 0.72 -11.40 -5.05
N MET A 71 0.68 -10.43 -5.95
CA MET A 71 1.85 -9.78 -6.52
C MET A 71 1.69 -8.26 -6.43
N ILE A 72 2.59 -7.59 -5.71
CA ILE A 72 2.54 -6.14 -5.50
C ILE A 72 3.80 -5.52 -6.12
N TYR A 73 3.61 -4.77 -7.19
CA TYR A 73 4.64 -3.99 -7.85
C TYR A 73 4.71 -2.60 -7.23
N MET A 74 5.84 -2.26 -6.62
CA MET A 74 6.14 -0.90 -6.20
C MET A 74 6.90 -0.20 -7.32
N ILE A 75 6.33 0.86 -7.89
CA ILE A 75 6.93 1.66 -8.96
C ILE A 75 7.09 3.08 -8.44
N PHE A 76 8.33 3.58 -8.37
CA PHE A 76 8.58 4.89 -7.74
C PHE A 76 8.35 6.07 -8.69
N GLU A 77 8.60 5.88 -9.99
CA GLU A 77 8.45 6.96 -10.97
C GLU A 77 7.00 7.03 -11.48
N GLU A 78 6.28 8.11 -11.16
CA GLU A 78 4.87 8.31 -11.56
C GLU A 78 4.66 8.18 -13.09
N ASN A 79 5.61 8.67 -13.88
CA ASN A 79 5.54 8.57 -15.35
C ASN A 79 5.57 7.11 -15.83
N LYS A 80 6.33 6.24 -15.14
CA LYS A 80 6.35 4.79 -15.43
C LYS A 80 5.14 4.07 -14.87
N LEU A 81 4.57 4.56 -13.78
CA LEU A 81 3.45 3.91 -13.09
C LEU A 81 2.24 3.75 -14.02
N LYS A 82 1.88 4.78 -14.81
CA LYS A 82 0.76 4.70 -15.76
C LYS A 82 1.01 3.65 -16.86
N ASP A 83 2.20 3.65 -17.45
CA ASP A 83 2.55 2.70 -18.52
C ASP A 83 2.63 1.27 -18.00
N ILE A 84 3.20 1.07 -16.81
CA ILE A 84 3.28 -0.22 -16.16
C ILE A 84 1.89 -0.70 -15.75
N CYS A 85 1.03 0.17 -15.24
CA CYS A 85 -0.35 -0.20 -14.95
C CYS A 85 -1.04 -0.71 -16.23
N LYS A 86 -0.94 0.01 -17.34
CA LYS A 86 -1.51 -0.42 -18.61
C LYS A 86 -0.97 -1.78 -19.09
N LEU A 87 0.35 -1.99 -18.95
CA LEU A 87 0.99 -3.25 -19.30
C LEU A 87 0.52 -4.42 -18.41
N LEU A 88 0.45 -4.20 -17.10
CA LEU A 88 0.14 -5.23 -16.11
C LEU A 88 -1.36 -5.55 -16.06
N SER A 89 -2.26 -4.58 -16.28
CA SER A 89 -3.70 -4.83 -16.34
C SER A 89 -4.08 -5.80 -17.46
N SER A 90 -3.28 -5.89 -18.53
CA SER A 90 -3.48 -6.87 -19.61
C SER A 90 -2.91 -8.28 -19.31
N LYS A 91 -2.15 -8.43 -18.22
CA LYS A 91 -1.47 -9.67 -17.85
C LYS A 91 -2.15 -10.27 -16.63
N GLU A 92 -3.32 -10.85 -16.83
CA GLU A 92 -3.98 -11.62 -15.79
C GLU A 92 -3.16 -12.88 -15.49
N ILE A 93 -2.81 -13.09 -14.22
CA ILE A 93 -2.24 -14.34 -13.75
C ILE A 93 -3.39 -15.08 -13.03
N PRO A 94 -3.89 -16.19 -13.57
CA PRO A 94 -5.05 -16.87 -13.02
C PRO A 94 -4.92 -17.14 -11.52
N GLY A 95 -5.89 -16.65 -10.76
CA GLY A 95 -5.96 -16.83 -9.31
C GLY A 95 -5.03 -15.94 -8.49
N TYR A 96 -4.27 -15.01 -9.10
CA TYR A 96 -3.47 -14.02 -8.39
C TYR A 96 -4.14 -12.65 -8.38
N THR A 97 -4.03 -11.96 -7.23
CA THR A 97 -4.35 -10.53 -7.13
C THR A 97 -3.10 -9.72 -7.42
N MET A 98 -3.13 -8.91 -8.48
CA MET A 98 -2.02 -7.99 -8.80
C MET A 98 -2.33 -6.57 -8.31
N ARG A 99 -1.32 -5.90 -7.75
CA ARG A 99 -1.40 -4.50 -7.34
C ARG A 99 -0.17 -3.72 -7.76
N VAL A 100 -0.38 -2.43 -8.01
CA VAL A 100 0.68 -1.44 -8.22
C VAL A 100 0.59 -0.37 -7.14
N VAL A 101 1.72 -0.02 -6.55
CA VAL A 101 1.82 1.01 -5.50
C VAL A 101 2.97 1.97 -5.79
N GLY A 102 2.83 3.22 -5.36
CA GLY A 102 3.83 4.28 -5.58
C GLY A 102 4.87 4.44 -4.47
N SER A 103 4.74 3.72 -3.35
CA SER A 103 5.59 3.94 -2.17
C SER A 103 5.77 2.70 -1.30
N GLN A 104 6.85 2.69 -0.50
CA GLN A 104 7.16 1.63 0.47
C GLN A 104 6.06 1.52 1.53
N GLN A 105 5.49 2.65 1.94
CA GLN A 105 4.40 2.69 2.92
C GLN A 105 3.16 2.01 2.36
N SER A 106 2.77 2.34 1.12
CA SER A 106 1.65 1.70 0.44
C SER A 106 1.89 0.21 0.22
N LEU A 107 3.12 -0.20 -0.11
CA LEU A 107 3.50 -1.61 -0.22
C LEU A 107 3.24 -2.37 1.10
N VAL A 108 3.79 -1.88 2.20
CA VAL A 108 3.63 -2.52 3.52
C VAL A 108 2.17 -2.54 3.94
N GLU A 109 1.42 -1.47 3.69
CA GLU A 109 0.00 -1.40 4.01
C GLU A 109 -0.80 -2.45 3.23
N LYS A 110 -0.53 -2.64 1.93
CA LYS A 110 -1.18 -3.69 1.12
C LYS A 110 -0.84 -5.09 1.62
N ILE A 111 0.43 -5.36 1.92
CA ILE A 111 0.84 -6.65 2.50
C ILE A 111 0.05 -6.92 3.78
N MET A 112 -0.05 -5.92 4.68
CA MET A 112 -0.79 -6.04 5.93
C MET A 112 -2.28 -6.37 5.72
N MET A 113 -2.94 -5.72 4.74
CA MET A 113 -4.35 -6.02 4.41
C MET A 113 -4.52 -7.46 3.92
N PHE A 114 -3.66 -7.93 3.00
CA PHE A 114 -3.75 -9.28 2.45
C PHE A 114 -3.35 -10.38 3.45
N GLU A 115 -2.36 -10.13 4.31
CA GLU A 115 -2.02 -11.04 5.41
C GLU A 115 -3.23 -11.26 6.33
N SER A 116 -4.03 -10.22 6.53
CA SER A 116 -5.29 -10.24 7.30
C SER A 116 -6.51 -10.77 6.53
N GLY A 117 -6.34 -11.20 5.28
CA GLY A 117 -7.42 -11.72 4.45
C GLY A 117 -8.47 -10.66 4.09
N LEU A 118 -8.08 -9.38 4.04
CA LEU A 118 -8.94 -8.28 3.63
C LEU A 118 -8.78 -8.01 2.13
N ASP A 119 -9.89 -7.69 1.47
CA ASP A 119 -9.91 -7.11 0.14
C ASP A 119 -9.57 -5.62 0.27
N ASP A 120 -8.46 -5.22 -0.33
CA ASP A 120 -7.93 -3.86 -0.21
C ASP A 120 -8.87 -2.79 -0.78
N ARG A 121 -9.74 -3.17 -1.73
CA ARG A 121 -10.78 -2.28 -2.28
C ARG A 121 -11.81 -1.89 -1.24
N SER A 122 -12.26 -2.86 -0.43
CA SER A 122 -13.17 -2.60 0.69
C SER A 122 -12.51 -1.69 1.73
N VAL A 123 -11.20 -1.85 1.96
CA VAL A 123 -10.46 -0.97 2.87
C VAL A 123 -10.36 0.46 2.33
N GLU A 124 -10.01 0.65 1.05
CA GLU A 124 -9.95 2.00 0.44
C GLU A 124 -11.32 2.69 0.39
N ILE A 125 -12.39 1.96 0.08
CA ILE A 125 -13.77 2.50 0.18
C ILE A 125 -14.07 2.90 1.62
N GLY A 126 -13.67 2.08 2.61
CA GLY A 126 -13.83 2.39 4.03
C GLY A 126 -13.12 3.68 4.45
N LYS A 127 -11.89 3.90 3.95
CA LYS A 127 -11.17 5.16 4.17
C LYS A 127 -11.93 6.35 3.58
N SER A 128 -12.45 6.22 2.36
CA SER A 128 -13.25 7.27 1.73
C SER A 128 -14.54 7.56 2.48
N VAL A 129 -15.30 6.54 2.85
CA VAL A 129 -16.53 6.69 3.67
C VAL A 129 -16.20 7.41 4.97
N MET A 130 -15.14 7.00 5.66
CA MET A 130 -14.69 7.64 6.90
C MET A 130 -14.34 9.12 6.68
N TYR A 131 -13.59 9.40 5.61
CA TYR A 131 -13.18 10.76 5.29
C TYR A 131 -14.38 11.66 4.97
N TYR A 132 -15.29 11.21 4.12
CA TYR A 132 -16.43 12.00 3.65
C TYR A 132 -17.51 12.20 4.71
N ASN A 133 -17.74 11.21 5.58
CA ASN A 133 -18.65 11.36 6.72
C ASN A 133 -18.15 12.43 7.73
N ASN A 134 -16.85 12.69 7.75
CA ASN A 134 -16.21 13.67 8.63
C ASN A 134 -15.52 14.80 7.84
N TYR A 135 -15.98 15.07 6.62
CA TYR A 135 -15.27 15.90 5.64
C TYR A 135 -14.87 17.27 6.20
N LYS A 136 -15.80 17.95 6.88
CA LYS A 136 -15.54 19.28 7.45
C LYS A 136 -14.38 19.26 8.44
N LEU A 137 -14.44 18.35 9.42
CA LEU A 137 -13.41 18.18 10.46
C LEU A 137 -12.04 17.86 9.83
N PHE A 138 -11.99 16.87 8.94
CA PHE A 138 -10.72 16.42 8.37
C PHE A 138 -10.13 17.42 7.38
N LYS A 139 -10.96 18.14 6.64
CA LYS A 139 -10.50 19.24 5.77
C LYS A 139 -9.92 20.39 6.60
N GLU A 140 -10.61 20.83 7.65
CA GLU A 140 -10.14 21.90 8.54
C GLU A 140 -8.83 21.51 9.24
N ALA A 141 -8.71 20.24 9.64
CA ALA A 141 -7.48 19.71 10.23
C ALA A 141 -6.33 19.50 9.22
N GLY A 142 -6.58 19.63 7.91
CA GLY A 142 -5.57 19.40 6.88
C GLY A 142 -5.14 17.93 6.76
N VAL A 143 -6.05 16.99 7.03
CA VAL A 143 -5.77 15.56 6.85
C VAL A 143 -5.54 15.27 5.38
N SER A 144 -4.35 14.77 5.07
CA SER A 144 -3.90 14.51 3.70
C SER A 144 -3.61 13.04 3.43
N GLN A 145 -3.51 12.21 4.47
CA GLN A 145 -3.31 10.77 4.32
C GLN A 145 -4.16 9.98 5.31
N ILE A 146 -4.62 8.81 4.86
CA ILE A 146 -5.33 7.84 5.68
C ILE A 146 -4.61 6.50 5.51
N ARG A 147 -4.21 5.89 6.62
CA ARG A 147 -3.48 4.61 6.62
C ARG A 147 -4.23 3.57 7.44
N PHE A 148 -4.35 2.37 6.90
CA PHE A 148 -4.77 1.20 7.62
C PHE A 148 -3.66 0.73 8.57
N ASN A 149 -4.05 0.28 9.75
CA ASN A 149 -3.14 -0.26 10.75
C ASN A 149 -3.87 -1.29 11.63
N HIS A 150 -3.10 -2.20 12.23
CA HIS A 150 -3.58 -3.05 13.32
C HIS A 150 -3.31 -2.42 14.68
N ARG A 151 -4.26 -2.59 15.58
CA ARG A 151 -4.09 -2.30 17.01
C ARG A 151 -3.43 -3.48 17.71
N GLU A 152 -2.92 -3.24 18.92
CA GLU A 152 -2.34 -4.28 19.78
C GLU A 152 -3.36 -5.39 20.12
N ASP A 153 -4.65 -5.06 20.19
CA ASP A 153 -5.74 -6.00 20.42
C ASP A 153 -6.17 -6.79 19.16
N GLY A 154 -5.49 -6.60 18.04
CA GLY A 154 -5.76 -7.27 16.76
C GLY A 154 -6.91 -6.66 15.95
N SER A 155 -7.61 -5.65 16.47
CA SER A 155 -8.62 -4.90 15.70
C SER A 155 -7.95 -3.93 14.71
N ASN A 156 -8.68 -3.51 13.67
CA ASN A 156 -8.12 -2.60 12.68
C ASN A 156 -8.49 -1.15 12.98
N GLU A 157 -7.68 -0.22 12.48
CA GLU A 157 -7.92 1.21 12.56
C GLU A 157 -7.44 1.96 11.32
N PHE A 158 -7.93 3.19 11.20
CA PHE A 158 -7.40 4.21 10.31
C PHE A 158 -6.62 5.26 11.09
N LEU A 159 -5.40 5.51 10.64
CA LEU A 159 -4.55 6.60 11.07
C LEU A 159 -4.80 7.79 10.13
N MET A 160 -5.34 8.88 10.68
CA MET A 160 -5.56 10.13 9.96
C MET A 160 -4.33 11.01 10.15
N ILE A 161 -3.66 11.38 9.07
CA ILE A 161 -2.38 12.11 9.10
C ILE A 161 -2.56 13.49 8.47
N ALA A 162 -2.16 14.53 9.20
CA ALA A 162 -2.11 15.91 8.73
C ALA A 162 -0.64 16.34 8.61
N GLY A 163 -0.15 16.48 7.37
CA GLY A 163 1.27 16.68 7.09
C GLY A 163 2.11 15.48 7.56
N SER A 164 2.95 15.67 8.58
CA SER A 164 3.76 14.61 9.20
C SER A 164 3.24 14.15 10.56
N LYS A 165 2.11 14.68 11.03
CA LYS A 165 1.57 14.41 12.37
C LYS A 165 0.36 13.49 12.29
N LEU A 166 0.31 12.52 13.20
CA LEU A 166 -0.90 11.75 13.47
C LEU A 166 -1.94 12.70 14.08
N PHE A 167 -3.04 12.92 13.35
CA PHE A 167 -4.15 13.75 13.80
C PHE A 167 -5.14 12.96 14.65
N ALA A 168 -5.53 11.77 14.17
CA ALA A 168 -6.49 10.92 14.85
C ALA A 168 -6.28 9.43 14.55
N ARG A 169 -6.75 8.58 15.47
CA ARG A 169 -6.92 7.14 15.26
C ARG A 169 -8.40 6.84 15.29
N VAL A 170 -8.93 6.23 14.24
CA VAL A 170 -10.34 5.88 14.14
C VAL A 170 -10.48 4.37 14.02
N GLY A 171 -11.28 3.75 14.88
CA GLY A 171 -11.51 2.31 14.84
C GLY A 171 -12.16 1.89 13.52
N PHE A 172 -11.66 0.80 12.94
CA PHE A 172 -12.21 0.16 11.75
C PHE A 172 -12.36 -1.35 12.01
N PRO A 173 -13.23 -1.74 12.96
CA PRO A 173 -13.36 -3.14 13.35
C PRO A 173 -13.87 -3.99 12.19
N LYS A 174 -13.63 -5.30 12.24
CA LYS A 174 -14.08 -6.29 11.24
C LYS A 174 -15.54 -6.08 10.82
N LYS A 175 -16.44 -5.79 11.78
CA LYS A 175 -17.86 -5.52 11.52
C LYS A 175 -18.09 -4.35 10.54
N GLU A 176 -17.30 -3.28 10.60
CA GLU A 176 -17.44 -2.16 9.66
C GLU A 176 -16.87 -2.52 8.28
N TYR A 177 -15.76 -3.27 8.25
CA TYR A 177 -15.24 -3.84 7.00
C TYR A 177 -16.27 -4.77 6.33
N ASP A 178 -16.87 -5.69 7.07
CA ASP A 178 -17.82 -6.68 6.54
C ASP A 178 -19.07 -5.99 5.97
N LYS A 179 -19.54 -4.90 6.60
CA LYS A 179 -20.62 -4.07 6.05
C LYS A 179 -20.25 -3.46 4.70
N ILE A 180 -19.07 -2.87 4.58
CA ILE A 180 -18.61 -2.27 3.31
C ILE A 180 -18.50 -3.33 2.22
N SER A 181 -17.89 -4.47 2.56
CA SER A 181 -17.75 -5.59 1.64
C SER A 181 -19.11 -6.12 1.19
N SER A 182 -20.07 -6.27 2.12
CA SER A 182 -21.42 -6.73 1.80
C SER A 182 -22.24 -5.71 0.99
N LEU A 183 -22.09 -4.41 1.23
CA LEU A 183 -22.87 -3.38 0.56
C LEU A 183 -22.35 -3.04 -0.84
N TYR A 184 -21.03 -3.08 -1.02
CA TYR A 184 -20.36 -2.54 -2.21
C TYR A 184 -19.52 -3.56 -2.96
N GLY A 185 -19.31 -4.76 -2.40
CA GLY A 185 -18.52 -5.86 -2.97
C GLY A 185 -18.81 -6.12 -4.43
N ASP A 186 -20.04 -6.53 -4.72
CA ASP A 186 -20.46 -6.88 -6.08
C ASP A 186 -20.32 -5.70 -7.06
N ARG A 187 -20.54 -4.47 -6.58
CA ARG A 187 -20.47 -3.26 -7.40
C ARG A 187 -19.04 -2.93 -7.81
N TYR A 188 -18.09 -2.91 -6.87
CA TYR A 188 -16.69 -2.65 -7.24
C TYR A 188 -16.07 -3.85 -7.98
N LEU A 189 -16.54 -5.08 -7.75
CA LEU A 189 -16.13 -6.24 -8.55
C LEU A 189 -16.61 -6.12 -9.99
N ALA A 190 -17.81 -5.58 -10.24
CA ALA A 190 -18.31 -5.36 -11.60
C ALA A 190 -17.59 -4.20 -12.32
N LEU A 191 -17.25 -3.13 -11.60
CA LEU A 191 -16.71 -1.90 -12.18
C LEU A 191 -15.17 -1.88 -12.31
N ALA A 192 -14.48 -2.58 -11.41
CA ALA A 192 -13.04 -2.44 -11.21
C ALA A 192 -12.38 -3.78 -10.86
N LYS A 193 -12.84 -4.85 -11.51
CA LYS A 193 -12.22 -6.18 -11.37
C LYS A 193 -10.73 -6.14 -11.72
N ASP A 194 -10.40 -5.44 -12.80
CA ASP A 194 -9.07 -5.44 -13.43
C ASP A 194 -8.20 -4.26 -12.97
N ASP A 195 -8.71 -3.48 -12.00
CA ASP A 195 -7.96 -2.39 -11.41
C ASP A 195 -6.86 -2.92 -10.50
N ILE A 196 -5.65 -2.44 -10.75
CA ILE A 196 -4.44 -2.84 -10.04
C ILE A 196 -3.86 -1.71 -9.19
N ALA A 197 -4.18 -0.46 -9.49
CA ALA A 197 -3.81 0.70 -8.67
C ALA A 197 -4.98 1.05 -7.74
N ILE A 198 -5.05 0.35 -6.60
CA ILE A 198 -6.11 0.55 -5.60
C ILE A 198 -5.56 1.42 -4.48
N ASP A 199 -5.88 2.72 -4.49
CA ASP A 199 -5.45 3.69 -3.49
C ASP A 199 -6.60 4.60 -3.04
N LEU A 200 -6.28 5.67 -2.29
CA LEU A 200 -7.30 6.61 -1.82
C LEU A 200 -7.98 7.40 -2.96
N ALA A 201 -7.28 7.64 -4.08
CA ALA A 201 -7.89 8.29 -5.23
C ALA A 201 -8.91 7.34 -5.89
N TRP A 202 -8.54 6.08 -6.08
CA TRP A 202 -9.48 5.03 -6.51
C TRP A 202 -10.67 4.89 -5.56
N GLY A 203 -10.41 4.85 -4.25
CA GLY A 203 -11.46 4.74 -3.23
C GLY A 203 -12.41 5.93 -3.25
N LYS A 204 -11.94 7.13 -3.61
CA LYS A 204 -12.76 8.33 -3.76
C LYS A 204 -13.66 8.23 -5.00
N GLU A 205 -13.11 7.80 -6.13
CA GLU A 205 -13.88 7.59 -7.36
C GLU A 205 -14.99 6.56 -7.16
N MET A 206 -14.69 5.50 -6.39
CA MET A 206 -15.68 4.50 -6.00
C MET A 206 -16.69 5.01 -4.99
N TYR A 207 -16.27 5.85 -4.04
CA TYR A 207 -17.23 6.48 -3.14
C TYR A 207 -18.25 7.32 -3.92
N ASP A 208 -17.78 8.13 -4.86
CA ASP A 208 -18.68 8.94 -5.68
C ASP A 208 -19.60 8.04 -6.52
N SER A 209 -19.06 7.09 -7.29
CA SER A 209 -19.85 6.26 -8.22
C SER A 209 -20.76 5.22 -7.56
N VAL A 210 -20.33 4.60 -6.46
CA VAL A 210 -20.98 3.42 -5.86
C VAL A 210 -21.73 3.76 -4.56
N VAL A 211 -21.19 4.67 -3.76
CA VAL A 211 -21.70 4.95 -2.40
C VAL A 211 -22.64 6.15 -2.39
N LYS A 212 -22.27 7.24 -3.08
CA LYS A 212 -23.03 8.49 -3.08
C LYS A 212 -24.23 8.43 -4.04
N TYR A 213 -24.04 7.92 -5.25
CA TYR A 213 -25.09 7.86 -6.28
C TYR A 213 -25.80 6.50 -6.39
N GLY A 214 -25.35 5.48 -5.68
CA GLY A 214 -25.95 4.13 -5.70
C GLY A 214 -27.05 3.87 -4.65
N ARG A 215 -27.75 4.92 -4.17
CA ARG A 215 -28.94 4.81 -3.29
C ARG A 215 -30.24 4.95 -4.10
N GLU A 216 -30.33 4.23 -5.21
CA GLU A 216 -31.59 4.05 -5.95
C GLU A 216 -32.11 2.64 -5.72
#